data_AF-A0A377F823-F1
#
_entry.id   AF-A0A377F823-F1
#
_cell.length_a   1.000
_cell.length_b   1.000
_cell.length_c   1.000
_cell.angle_alpha   90.00
_cell.angle_beta   90.00
_cell.angle_gamma   90.00
#
_symmetry.space_group_name_H-M   'P 1'
#
loop_
_entity.id
_entity.type
_entity.pdbx_description
1 polymer ?
#
loop_
_entity_poly.entity_id
_entity_poly.type
_entity_poly.pdbx_seq_one_letter_code
_entity_poly.pdbx_strand_id
1 'polypeptide(L)' 'MTATAQQLEYLKNSIKSIQDYPKPGILFRDVTSLLEDPESLRSQHRLAG' A
#
# COMPACT_ATOMS: atom_id res chain seq x y z
N MET A 1 -11.11 -14.46 4.13
CA MET A 1 -11.36 -14.75 2.68
C MET A 1 -10.06 -14.59 1.90
N THR A 2 -9.82 -15.27 0.77
CA THR A 2 -8.52 -15.16 0.05
C THR A 2 -8.46 -13.91 -0.84
N ALA A 3 -7.34 -13.18 -0.80
CA ALA A 3 -7.08 -12.04 -1.68
C ALA A 3 -7.00 -12.47 -3.15
N THR A 4 -7.60 -11.71 -4.07
CA THR A 4 -7.40 -11.93 -5.50
C THR A 4 -6.08 -11.31 -5.97
N ALA A 5 -5.51 -11.82 -7.07
CA ALA A 5 -4.30 -11.26 -7.66
C ALA A 5 -4.46 -9.77 -8.02
N GLN A 6 -5.65 -9.39 -8.50
CA GLN A 6 -5.98 -8.00 -8.84
C GLN A 6 -5.96 -7.08 -7.61
N GLN A 7 -6.46 -7.56 -6.47
CA GLN A 7 -6.43 -6.80 -5.22
C GLN A 7 -4.98 -6.59 -4.74
N LEU A 8 -4.14 -7.63 -4.86
CA LEU A 8 -2.72 -7.54 -4.49
C LEU A 8 -1.96 -6.56 -5.39
N GLU A 9 -2.27 -6.52 -6.69
CA GLU A 9 -1.64 -5.60 -7.63
C GLU A 9 -2.06 -4.15 -7.39
N TYR A 10 -3.35 -3.91 -7.13
CA TYR A 10 -3.85 -2.59 -6.76
C TYR A 10 -3.20 -2.06 -5.45
N LEU A 11 -3.05 -2.93 -4.45
CA LEU A 11 -2.35 -2.60 -3.19
C LEU A 11 -0.86 -2.29 -3.40
N LYS A 12 -0.17 -3.02 -4.29
CA LYS A 12 1.23 -2.74 -4.62
C LYS A 12 1.39 -1.39 -5.32
N ASN A 13 0.49 -1.06 -6.24
CA ASN A 13 0.56 0.17 -7.03
C ASN A 13 0.20 1.43 -6.23
N SER A 14 -0.50 1.28 -5.11
CA SER A 14 -0.88 2.37 -4.22
C SER A 14 0.19 2.70 -3.17
N ILE A 15 1.29 1.94 -3.08
CA ILE A 15 2.42 2.22 -2.18
C ILE A 15 3.43 3.12 -2.90
N LYS A 16 3.66 4.31 -2.34
CA LYS A 16 4.66 5.25 -2.88
C LYS A 16 6.06 4.85 -2.43
N SER A 17 7.04 5.13 -3.29
CA SER A 17 8.45 4.80 -3.04
C SER A 17 9.27 6.08 -3.00
N ILE A 18 9.96 6.32 -1.87
CA ILE A 18 10.73 7.53 -1.64
C ILE A 18 12.17 7.12 -1.36
N GLN A 19 13.08 7.52 -2.23
CA GLN A 19 14.50 7.21 -2.09
C GLN A 19 15.17 8.16 -1.09
N ASP A 20 16.14 7.64 -0.34
CA ASP A 20 16.99 8.35 0.63
C ASP A 20 16.23 9.06 1.76
N TYR A 21 15.04 8.53 2.12
CA TYR A 21 14.24 9.03 3.23
C TYR A 21 14.13 8.02 4.38
N PRO A 22 14.22 8.45 5.66
CA PRO A 22 14.62 9.78 6.11
C PRO A 22 16.14 10.01 6.05
N LYS A 23 16.91 9.02 5.59
CA LYS A 23 18.37 9.06 5.47
C LYS A 23 18.83 8.41 4.16
N PRO A 24 20.00 8.80 3.62
CA PRO A 24 20.58 8.19 2.44
C PRO A 24 20.73 6.67 2.55
N GLY A 25 20.50 5.97 1.44
CA GLY A 25 20.56 4.52 1.31
C GLY A 25 19.26 3.78 1.63
N ILE A 26 18.20 4.49 2.05
CA ILE A 26 16.90 3.88 2.40
C ILE A 26 15.89 4.08 1.27
N LEU A 27 15.23 3.01 0.84
CA LEU A 27 14.04 3.11 -0.01
C LEU A 27 12.78 3.01 0.85
N PHE A 28 12.24 4.16 1.26
CA PHE A 28 11.06 4.25 2.10
C PHE A 28 9.81 3.90 1.31
N ARG A 29 8.92 3.13 1.93
CA ARG A 29 7.62 2.75 1.38
C ARG A 29 6.55 3.51 2.15
N ASP A 30 6.01 4.53 1.52
CA ASP A 30 4.95 5.32 2.08
C ASP A 30 3.60 4.66 1.78
N VAL A 31 2.96 4.21 2.86
CA VAL A 31 1.65 3.54 2.85
C VAL A 31 0.52 4.49 3.20
N THR A 32 0.79 5.77 3.48
CA THR A 32 -0.25 6.74 3.86
C THR A 32 -1.28 6.94 2.75
N SER A 33 -0.87 6.81 1.48
CA SER A 33 -1.78 6.81 0.32
C SER A 33 -2.81 5.67 0.35
N LEU A 34 -2.57 4.58 1.08
CA LEU A 34 -3.56 3.52 1.30
C LEU A 34 -4.68 3.95 2.26
N LEU A 35 -4.37 4.85 3.19
CA LEU A 35 -5.29 5.34 4.22
C LEU A 35 -6.10 6.55 3.75
N GLU A 36 -5.56 7.31 2.79
CA GLU A 36 -6.21 8.48 2.20
C GLU A 36 -7.24 8.13 1.12
N ASP A 37 -7.11 6.96 0.48
CA ASP A 37 -8.06 6.45 -0.51
C ASP A 37 -9.12 5.54 0.16
N PRO A 38 -10.40 5.94 0.19
CA PRO A 38 -11.49 5.14 0.77
C PRO A 38 -11.59 3.72 0.18
N GLU A 39 -11.23 3.52 -1.09
CA GLU A 39 -11.29 2.21 -1.76
C GLU A 39 -10.09 1.32 -1.40
N SER A 40 -8.91 1.92 -1.18
CA SER A 40 -7.75 1.18 -0.62
C SER A 40 -7.99 0.72 0.81
N LEU A 41 -8.55 1.59 1.66
CA LEU A 41 -8.89 1.23 3.04
C LEU A 41 -9.92 0.09 3.12
N ARG A 42 -10.97 0.16 2.28
CA ARG A 42 -11.97 -0.91 2.16
C ARG A 42 -11.35 -2.23 1.68
N SER A 43 -10.44 -2.16 0.72
CA SER A 43 -9.74 -3.33 0.20
C SER A 43 -8.83 -3.96 1.27
N GLN A 44 -8.10 -3.16 2.05
CA GLN A 44 -7.28 -3.63 3.17
C GLN A 44 -8.11 -4.35 4.24
N HIS A 45 -9.21 -3.74 4.68
CA HIS A 45 -10.05 -4.32 5.73
C HIS A 45 -10.67 -5.67 5.31
N ARG A 46 -10.94 -5.86 4.01
CA ARG A 46 -11.48 -7.13 3.48
C ARG A 46 -10.44 -8.26 3.44
N LEU A 47 -9.15 -7.92 3.36
CA LEU A 47 -8.07 -8.91 3.39
C LEU A 47 -7.65 -9.31 4.81
N ALA A 48 -7.87 -8.42 5.78
CA ALA A 48 -7.56 -8.67 7.20
C ALA A 48 -8.65 -9.47 7.94
N GLY A 49 -9.74 -9.84 7.27
CA GLY A 49 -10.91 -10.55 7.82
C GLY A 49 -11.14 -11.98 7.29
#